data_AF-A0A7S4FKD1-F1
#
_entry.id   AF-A0A7S4FKD1-F1
#
_cell.length_a   1.000
_cell.length_b   1.000
_cell.length_c   1.000
_cell.angle_alpha   90.00
_cell.angle_beta   90.00
_cell.angle_gamma   90.00
#
_symmetry.space_group_name_H-M   'P 1'
#
loop_
_entity.id
_entity.type
_entity.pdbx_description
1 polymer ?
#
loop_
_entity_poly.entity_id
_entity_poly.type
_entity_poly.pdbx_seq_one_letter_code
_entity_poly.pdbx_strand_id
1 'polypeptide(L)'
;MSQDRIKVVMGGKDRPDNYVNIVSYNTATTIADDFKNWNIGVVICDESHALKSHNSSRSRKLGPALKFIKRVIFLSGTPALARPIELHPQLSILSPSGVFGTRQEFGKRYCDGHEGRWGWDFTGHSNLLELNFMLTKTVMIRRTKAEVLSQLPAKRRQAIYLQVSKKEVKELEQRLNKMKTMNLQEISLED
;
A
#
# COMPACT_ATOMS: atom_id res chain seq x y z
N MET A 1 13.31 -2.08 -29.01
CA MET A 1 13.70 -0.86 -28.26
C MET A 1 15.16 -1.06 -27.84
N SER A 2 16.08 -0.14 -28.15
CA SER A 2 17.48 -0.30 -27.69
C SER A 2 17.56 -0.13 -26.16
N GLN A 3 18.46 -0.86 -25.51
CA GLN A 3 18.66 -0.82 -24.06
C GLN A 3 19.13 0.56 -23.55
N ASP A 4 19.58 1.44 -24.44
CA ASP A 4 20.14 2.76 -24.10
C ASP A 4 19.11 3.77 -23.59
N ARG A 5 17.81 3.46 -23.64
CA ARG A 5 16.73 4.36 -23.21
C ARG A 5 16.22 4.10 -21.79
N ILE A 6 16.78 3.10 -21.10
CA ILE A 6 16.37 2.69 -19.75
C ILE A 6 17.53 2.91 -18.79
N LYS A 7 17.25 3.52 -17.64
CA LYS A 7 18.19 3.66 -16.54
C LYS A 7 17.58 3.13 -15.24
N VAL A 8 18.36 2.36 -14.49
CA VAL A 8 18.00 1.97 -13.12
C VAL A 8 18.74 2.89 -12.16
N VAL A 9 17.99 3.66 -11.37
CA VAL A 9 18.54 4.64 -10.43
C VAL A 9 18.81 3.95 -9.10
N MET A 10 20.09 3.72 -8.81
CA MET A 10 20.52 2.90 -7.68
C MET A 10 20.77 3.69 -6.39
N GLY A 11 20.84 5.03 -6.44
CA GLY A 11 21.13 5.84 -5.25
C GLY A 11 20.64 7.29 -5.37
N GLY A 12 20.51 7.97 -4.23
CA GLY A 12 19.95 9.33 -4.18
C GLY A 12 20.78 10.42 -4.86
N LYS A 13 22.04 10.12 -5.22
CA LYS A 13 22.90 11.02 -6.01
C LYS A 13 22.74 10.80 -7.53
N ASP A 14 22.15 9.69 -7.92
CA ASP A 14 21.96 9.33 -9.31
C ASP A 14 20.65 9.95 -9.84
N ARG A 15 20.73 10.65 -10.96
CA ARG A 15 19.60 11.39 -11.51
C ARG A 15 18.82 10.52 -12.50
N PRO A 16 17.48 10.56 -12.50
CA PRO A 16 16.67 9.93 -13.54
C PRO A 16 16.70 10.78 -14.82
N ASP A 17 17.75 10.61 -15.62
CA ASP A 17 18.08 11.42 -16.80
C ASP A 17 17.84 10.70 -18.14
N ASN A 18 17.29 9.48 -18.10
CA ASN A 18 16.95 8.73 -19.31
C ASN A 18 15.44 8.79 -19.61
N TYR A 19 15.01 8.21 -20.73
CA TYR A 19 13.61 8.21 -21.15
C TYR A 19 12.73 7.38 -20.20
N VAL A 20 13.22 6.21 -19.77
CA VAL A 20 12.59 5.39 -18.73
C VAL A 20 13.55 5.25 -17.57
N ASN A 21 13.11 5.64 -16.38
CA ASN A 21 13.90 5.53 -15.15
C ASN A 21 13.19 4.59 -14.17
N ILE A 22 13.88 3.56 -13.71
CA ILE A 22 13.39 2.60 -12.72
C ILE A 22 14.03 2.95 -11.38
N VAL A 23 13.19 3.24 -10.40
CA VAL A 23 13.62 3.75 -9.09
C VAL A 23 12.91 2.98 -7.99
N SER A 24 13.64 2.60 -6.93
CA SER A 24 13.01 2.03 -5.74
C SER A 24 12.21 3.10 -4.97
N TYR A 25 11.20 2.69 -4.20
CA TYR A 25 10.46 3.62 -3.34
C TYR A 25 11.33 4.41 -2.36
N ASN A 26 12.39 3.79 -1.83
CA ASN A 26 13.29 4.44 -0.89
C ASN A 26 14.09 5.54 -1.59
N THR A 27 14.69 5.23 -2.73
CA THR A 27 15.43 6.21 -3.54
C THR A 27 14.52 7.33 -4.01
N ALA A 28 13.31 6.99 -4.51
CA ALA A 28 12.31 7.97 -4.94
C ALA A 28 11.91 8.92 -3.79
N THR A 29 11.81 8.42 -2.56
CA THR A 29 11.51 9.25 -1.37
C THR A 29 12.64 10.23 -1.05
N THR A 30 13.89 9.85 -1.30
CA THR A 30 15.06 10.73 -1.09
C THR A 30 15.12 11.87 -2.11
N ILE A 31 14.75 11.61 -3.36
CA ILE A 31 14.82 12.57 -4.47
C ILE A 31 13.45 13.22 -4.80
N ALA A 32 12.43 12.99 -3.97
CA ALA A 32 11.06 13.44 -4.22
C ALA A 32 10.93 14.97 -4.38
N ASP A 33 11.76 15.73 -3.66
CA ASP A 33 11.76 17.19 -3.70
C ASP A 33 12.20 17.74 -5.06
N ASP A 34 12.96 16.96 -5.84
CA ASP A 34 13.43 17.30 -7.18
C ASP A 34 12.44 16.93 -8.28
N PHE A 35 11.39 16.15 -8.00
CA PHE A 35 10.40 15.74 -9.02
C PHE A 35 9.76 16.93 -9.72
N LYS A 36 9.55 18.05 -8.99
CA LYS A 36 9.01 19.29 -9.54
C LYS A 36 9.94 19.98 -10.54
N ASN A 37 11.25 19.72 -10.45
CA ASN A 37 12.27 20.31 -11.31
C ASN A 37 12.49 19.45 -12.57
N TRP A 38 11.96 18.23 -12.59
CA TRP A 38 12.11 17.30 -13.70
C TRP A 38 10.86 17.28 -14.56
N ASN A 39 11.04 17.23 -15.88
CA ASN A 39 9.94 17.14 -16.83
C ASN A 39 9.39 15.70 -16.91
N ILE A 40 8.86 15.21 -15.79
CA ILE A 40 8.28 13.87 -15.68
C ILE A 40 6.86 13.88 -16.24
N GLY A 41 6.65 13.21 -17.36
CA GLY A 41 5.34 13.09 -17.98
C GLY A 41 4.41 12.07 -17.30
N VAL A 42 4.97 10.94 -16.84
CA VAL A 42 4.22 9.82 -16.26
C VAL A 42 5.03 9.18 -15.14
N VAL A 43 4.37 8.86 -14.02
CA VAL A 43 4.91 7.98 -12.99
C VAL A 43 4.03 6.74 -12.85
N ILE A 44 4.66 5.57 -12.83
CA ILE A 44 4.01 4.29 -12.54
C ILE A 44 4.55 3.82 -11.20
N CYS A 45 3.68 3.62 -10.21
CA CYS A 45 4.08 3.02 -8.94
C CYS A 45 3.53 1.61 -8.85
N ASP A 46 4.44 0.65 -9.01
CA ASP A 46 4.16 -0.76 -8.83
C ASP A 46 4.06 -1.14 -7.36
N GLU A 47 3.22 -2.12 -7.04
CA GLU A 47 2.85 -2.48 -5.67
C GLU A 47 2.52 -1.26 -4.80
N SER A 48 1.65 -0.40 -5.33
CA SER A 48 1.29 0.91 -4.77
C SER A 48 0.76 0.86 -3.35
N HIS A 49 0.35 -0.32 -2.87
CA HIS A 49 -0.02 -0.56 -1.48
C HIS A 49 1.09 -0.13 -0.49
N ALA A 50 2.34 0.00 -0.94
CA ALA A 50 3.43 0.63 -0.19
C ALA A 50 3.14 2.09 0.24
N LEU A 51 2.24 2.80 -0.45
CA LEU A 51 1.85 4.20 -0.20
C LEU A 51 0.53 4.36 0.57
N LYS A 52 -0.04 3.29 1.13
CA LYS A 52 -1.37 3.28 1.75
C LYS A 52 -1.52 4.08 3.05
N SER A 53 -0.41 4.46 3.71
CA SER A 53 -0.44 5.12 5.01
C SER A 53 0.10 6.53 4.92
N HIS A 54 -0.77 7.52 5.18
CA HIS A 54 -0.42 8.94 5.29
C HIS A 54 0.71 9.20 6.30
N ASN A 55 0.88 8.31 7.29
CA ASN A 55 1.87 8.48 8.35
C ASN A 55 3.26 7.95 7.97
N SER A 56 3.37 7.19 6.87
CA SER A 56 4.67 6.72 6.43
C SER A 56 5.50 7.89 5.89
N SER A 57 6.79 7.93 6.23
CA SER A 57 7.74 8.91 5.67
C SER A 57 7.69 8.95 4.14
N ARG A 58 7.50 7.78 3.52
CA ARG A 58 7.35 7.59 2.08
C ARG A 58 6.12 8.32 1.53
N SER A 59 4.92 8.07 2.05
CA SER A 59 3.70 8.73 1.56
C SER A 59 3.70 10.24 1.81
N ARG A 60 4.32 10.71 2.90
CA ARG A 60 4.38 12.14 3.23
C ARG A 60 5.26 12.95 2.28
N LYS A 61 6.37 12.36 1.82
CA LYS A 61 7.26 13.02 0.85
C LYS A 61 6.82 12.78 -0.59
N LEU A 62 6.53 11.53 -0.94
CA LEU A 62 6.24 11.16 -2.32
C LEU A 62 4.82 11.59 -2.74
N GLY A 63 3.84 11.60 -1.81
CA GLY A 63 2.46 11.99 -2.11
C GLY A 63 2.35 13.39 -2.72
N PRO A 64 2.88 14.44 -2.06
CA PRO A 64 2.91 15.79 -2.62
C PRO A 64 3.66 15.85 -3.96
N ALA A 65 4.82 15.19 -4.08
CA ALA A 65 5.60 15.17 -5.32
C ALA A 65 4.80 14.58 -6.50
N LEU A 66 4.07 13.49 -6.26
CA LEU A 66 3.24 12.83 -7.28
C LEU A 66 2.05 13.68 -7.73
N LYS A 67 1.53 14.58 -6.88
CA LYS A 67 0.42 15.48 -7.26
C LYS A 67 0.80 16.50 -8.33
N PHE A 68 2.09 16.81 -8.49
CA PHE A 68 2.57 17.71 -9.54
C PHE A 68 2.76 17.01 -10.89
N ILE A 69 2.73 15.66 -10.90
CA ILE A 69 2.94 14.89 -12.12
C ILE A 69 1.64 14.82 -12.92
N LYS A 70 1.75 15.06 -14.23
CA LYS A 70 0.59 15.08 -15.15
C LYS A 70 -0.20 13.76 -15.15
N ARG A 71 0.49 12.61 -15.04
CA ARG A 71 -0.14 11.28 -15.04
C ARG A 71 0.54 10.38 -14.01
N VAL A 72 -0.26 9.85 -13.09
CA VAL A 72 0.18 8.86 -12.10
C VAL A 72 -0.65 7.60 -12.28
N ILE A 73 0.00 6.45 -12.34
CA ILE A 73 -0.63 5.14 -12.47
C ILE A 73 -0.20 4.30 -11.26
N PHE A 74 -1.18 3.87 -10.47
CA PHE A 74 -0.95 2.94 -9.37
C PHE A 74 -1.29 1.51 -9.81
N LEU A 75 -0.33 0.60 -9.67
CA LEU A 75 -0.51 -0.83 -9.91
C LEU A 75 -0.48 -1.55 -8.57
N SER A 76 -1.45 -2.44 -8.34
CA SER A 76 -1.48 -3.27 -7.15
C SER A 76 -2.35 -4.50 -7.39
N GLY A 77 -1.89 -5.67 -6.94
CA GLY A 77 -2.70 -6.88 -6.93
C GLY A 77 -3.87 -6.82 -5.93
N THR A 78 -3.72 -6.04 -4.87
CA THR A 78 -4.70 -5.84 -3.80
C THR A 78 -4.81 -4.35 -3.47
N PRO A 79 -5.72 -3.59 -4.12
CA PRO A 79 -5.78 -2.14 -3.97
C PRO A 79 -6.17 -1.68 -2.55
N ALA A 80 -6.92 -2.49 -1.80
CA ALA A 80 -7.17 -2.29 -0.37
C ALA A 80 -6.77 -3.55 0.40
N LEU A 81 -6.05 -3.39 1.51
CA LEU A 81 -5.59 -4.52 2.33
C LEU A 81 -6.56 -4.88 3.46
N ALA A 82 -7.33 -3.91 4.00
CA ALA A 82 -8.29 -4.19 5.09
C ALA A 82 -9.39 -3.13 5.28
N ARG A 83 -9.08 -1.82 5.16
CA ARG A 83 -10.01 -0.73 5.54
C ARG A 83 -10.14 0.34 4.45
N PRO A 84 -11.32 0.98 4.28
CA PRO A 84 -11.52 2.02 3.26
C PRO A 84 -10.55 3.20 3.38
N ILE A 85 -10.20 3.61 4.60
CA ILE A 85 -9.31 4.75 4.85
C ILE A 85 -7.91 4.59 4.22
N GLU A 86 -7.49 3.36 3.96
CA GLU A 86 -6.19 3.04 3.34
C GLU A 86 -6.16 3.40 1.84
N LEU A 87 -7.32 3.63 1.21
CA LEU A 87 -7.43 4.07 -0.18
C LEU A 87 -7.21 5.58 -0.32
N HIS A 88 -7.61 6.37 0.68
CA HIS A 88 -7.62 7.82 0.60
C HIS A 88 -6.27 8.45 0.19
N PRO A 89 -5.08 8.03 0.69
CA PRO A 89 -3.84 8.70 0.29
C PRO A 89 -3.61 8.59 -1.22
N GLN A 90 -3.85 7.41 -1.81
CA GLN A 90 -3.73 7.21 -3.25
C GLN A 90 -4.82 7.96 -4.03
N LEU A 91 -6.07 7.91 -3.57
CA LEU A 91 -7.19 8.63 -4.20
C LEU A 91 -6.95 10.14 -4.25
N SER A 92 -6.39 10.70 -3.19
CA SER A 92 -6.05 12.14 -3.11
C SER A 92 -4.97 12.56 -4.11
N ILE A 93 -4.18 11.61 -4.62
CA ILE A 93 -3.17 11.82 -5.67
C ILE A 93 -3.81 11.66 -7.05
N LEU A 94 -4.61 10.60 -7.24
CA LEU A 94 -5.23 10.27 -8.53
C LEU A 94 -6.36 11.23 -8.94
N SER A 95 -7.04 11.85 -7.98
CA SER A 95 -8.19 12.72 -8.25
C SER A 95 -7.98 14.14 -7.71
N PRO A 96 -7.18 14.98 -8.38
CA PRO A 96 -6.95 16.37 -7.96
C PRO A 96 -8.22 17.23 -7.93
N SER A 97 -9.25 16.85 -8.69
CA SER A 97 -10.56 17.52 -8.73
C SER A 97 -11.37 17.40 -7.43
N GLY A 98 -10.90 16.63 -6.45
CA GLY A 98 -11.54 16.57 -5.12
C GLY A 98 -12.75 15.65 -5.04
N VAL A 99 -12.98 14.76 -6.01
CA VAL A 99 -14.14 13.81 -6.03
C VAL A 99 -14.26 12.99 -4.74
N PHE A 100 -13.14 12.64 -4.11
CA PHE A 100 -13.11 11.87 -2.86
C PHE A 100 -13.00 12.74 -1.60
N GLY A 101 -13.06 14.07 -1.75
CA GLY A 101 -12.96 15.04 -0.67
C GLY A 101 -11.63 15.01 0.07
N THR A 102 -11.63 15.66 1.22
CA THR A 102 -10.57 15.60 2.22
C THR A 102 -10.61 14.27 2.97
N ARG A 103 -9.52 13.95 3.68
CA ARG A 103 -9.43 12.73 4.49
C ARG A 103 -10.56 12.62 5.51
N GLN A 104 -10.97 13.74 6.09
CA GLN A 104 -12.02 13.76 7.10
C GLN A 104 -13.41 13.53 6.49
N GLU A 105 -13.70 14.14 5.34
CA GLU A 105 -14.96 13.91 4.61
C GLU A 105 -15.05 12.45 4.14
N PHE A 106 -13.97 11.92 3.57
CA PHE A 106 -13.87 10.52 3.20
C PHE A 106 -14.03 9.59 4.41
N GLY A 107 -13.38 9.92 5.52
CA GLY A 107 -13.43 9.18 6.77
C GLY A 107 -14.85 9.10 7.34
N LYS A 108 -15.53 10.24 7.44
CA LYS A 108 -16.94 10.32 7.88
C LYS A 108 -17.87 9.53 6.97
N ARG A 109 -17.71 9.64 5.64
CA ARG A 109 -18.63 9.04 4.67
C ARG A 109 -18.45 7.53 4.50
N TYR A 110 -17.21 7.05 4.49
CA TYR A 110 -16.91 5.67 4.08
C TYR A 110 -16.23 4.82 5.15
N CYS A 111 -15.75 5.41 6.24
CA CYS A 111 -14.99 4.72 7.28
C CYS A 111 -15.72 4.67 8.61
N ASP A 112 -17.05 4.90 8.61
CA ASP A 112 -17.86 5.05 9.83
C ASP A 112 -17.22 6.00 10.84
N GLY A 113 -16.77 7.16 10.34
CA GLY A 113 -15.93 8.04 11.12
C GLY A 113 -16.67 8.66 12.31
N HIS A 114 -16.13 8.51 13.51
CA HIS A 114 -16.68 9.08 14.73
C HIS A 114 -15.58 9.72 15.60
N GLU A 115 -15.97 10.65 16.46
CA GLU A 115 -15.05 11.24 17.44
C GLU A 115 -14.92 10.29 18.64
N GLY A 116 -13.69 9.86 18.91
CA GLY A 116 -13.32 9.14 20.12
C GLY A 116 -12.58 10.06 21.10
N ARG A 117 -12.18 9.49 22.25
CA ARG A 117 -11.46 10.20 23.32
C ARG A 117 -10.17 10.89 22.86
N TRP A 118 -9.54 10.38 21.81
CA TRP A 118 -8.23 10.84 21.30
C TRP A 118 -8.31 11.47 19.90
N GLY A 119 -9.52 11.84 19.45
CA GLY A 119 -9.77 12.40 18.13
C GLY A 119 -10.57 11.47 17.22
N TRP A 120 -10.55 11.74 15.92
CA TRP A 120 -11.33 11.00 14.93
C TRP A 120 -10.82 9.58 14.73
N ASP A 121 -11.71 8.61 14.89
CA ASP A 121 -11.51 7.22 14.49
C ASP A 121 -12.07 7.02 13.07
N PHE A 122 -11.28 6.39 12.20
CA PHE A 122 -11.64 6.03 10.81
C PHE A 122 -11.33 4.56 10.52
N THR A 123 -11.36 3.70 11.54
CA THR A 123 -11.05 2.28 11.43
C THR A 123 -12.22 1.45 10.89
N GLY A 124 -13.45 1.98 10.98
CA GLY A 124 -14.68 1.36 10.52
C GLY A 124 -14.89 1.40 9.01
N HIS A 125 -16.13 1.12 8.60
CA HIS A 125 -16.55 1.10 7.21
C HIS A 125 -18.04 1.40 7.07
N SER A 126 -18.39 2.23 6.08
CA SER A 126 -19.76 2.61 5.75
C SER A 126 -19.88 2.87 4.24
N ASN A 127 -21.09 2.84 3.69
CA ASN A 127 -21.37 3.19 2.28
C ASN A 127 -20.47 2.49 1.23
N LEU A 128 -20.12 1.22 1.46
CA LEU A 128 -19.14 0.50 0.63
C LEU A 128 -19.59 0.28 -0.82
N LEU A 129 -20.89 0.11 -1.05
CA LEU A 129 -21.45 -0.02 -2.40
C LEU A 129 -21.25 1.26 -3.21
N GLU A 130 -21.52 2.42 -2.58
CA GLU A 130 -21.26 3.72 -3.18
C GLU A 130 -19.77 3.90 -3.47
N LEU A 131 -18.91 3.61 -2.49
CA LEU A 131 -17.46 3.70 -2.66
C LEU A 131 -16.98 2.82 -3.83
N ASN A 132 -17.46 1.57 -3.91
CA ASN A 132 -17.09 0.67 -4.99
C ASN A 132 -17.53 1.18 -6.37
N PHE A 133 -18.74 1.73 -6.46
CA PHE A 133 -19.24 2.35 -7.69
C PHE A 133 -18.36 3.53 -8.10
N MET A 134 -18.08 4.44 -7.17
CA MET A 134 -17.23 5.62 -7.41
C MET A 134 -15.84 5.20 -7.89
N LEU A 135 -15.19 4.25 -7.21
CA LEU A 135 -13.87 3.76 -7.60
C LEU A 135 -13.87 3.21 -9.03
N THR A 136 -14.80 2.31 -9.33
CA THR A 136 -14.85 1.59 -10.62
C THR A 136 -15.20 2.51 -11.80
N LYS A 137 -15.99 3.55 -11.56
CA LYS A 137 -16.42 4.49 -12.61
C LYS A 137 -15.44 5.63 -12.85
N THR A 138 -14.51 5.90 -11.93
CA THR A 138 -13.65 7.08 -12.02
C THR A 138 -12.16 6.73 -12.18
N VAL A 139 -11.59 5.96 -11.25
CA VAL A 139 -10.12 5.86 -11.10
C VAL A 139 -9.59 4.44 -11.09
N MET A 140 -10.45 3.42 -10.99
CA MET A 140 -10.04 2.03 -10.80
C MET A 140 -10.47 1.16 -11.98
N ILE A 141 -9.49 0.49 -12.58
CA ILE A 141 -9.71 -0.65 -13.46
C ILE A 141 -9.28 -1.90 -12.69
N ARG A 142 -10.20 -2.82 -12.45
CA ARG A 142 -9.95 -4.06 -11.72
C ARG A 142 -10.51 -5.24 -12.48
N ARG A 143 -9.71 -6.29 -12.61
CA ARG A 143 -10.13 -7.60 -13.10
C ARG A 143 -9.83 -8.65 -12.05
N THR A 144 -10.79 -9.52 -11.81
CA THR A 144 -10.68 -10.67 -10.93
C THR A 144 -10.03 -11.83 -11.67
N LYS A 145 -9.48 -12.78 -10.90
CA LYS A 145 -8.95 -14.01 -11.50
C LYS A 145 -10.04 -14.76 -12.27
N ALA A 146 -11.28 -14.82 -11.77
CA ALA A 146 -12.36 -15.51 -12.47
C ALA A 146 -12.61 -14.96 -13.89
N GLU A 147 -12.48 -13.64 -14.08
CA GLU A 147 -12.68 -12.97 -15.37
C GLU A 147 -11.52 -13.21 -16.37
N VAL A 148 -10.33 -13.59 -15.90
CA VAL A 148 -9.13 -13.76 -16.74
C VAL A 148 -8.56 -15.19 -16.74
N LEU A 149 -9.04 -16.05 -15.84
CA LEU A 149 -8.52 -17.42 -15.63
C LEU A 149 -8.75 -18.33 -16.83
N SER A 150 -9.71 -18.04 -17.71
CA SER A 150 -9.91 -18.78 -18.96
C SER A 150 -8.67 -18.74 -19.87
N GLN A 151 -7.77 -17.77 -19.67
CA GLN A 151 -6.53 -17.62 -20.44
C GLN A 151 -5.33 -18.34 -19.79
N LEU A 152 -5.48 -18.90 -18.60
CA LEU A 152 -4.38 -19.48 -17.82
C LEU A 152 -4.67 -20.95 -17.44
N PRO A 153 -3.63 -21.81 -17.36
CA PRO A 153 -3.80 -23.17 -16.87
C PRO A 153 -4.43 -23.22 -15.48
N ALA A 154 -5.16 -24.31 -15.18
CA ALA A 154 -5.81 -24.48 -13.89
C ALA A 154 -4.80 -24.45 -12.73
N LYS A 155 -5.08 -23.63 -11.71
CA LYS A 155 -4.24 -23.52 -10.51
C LYS A 155 -4.32 -24.80 -9.69
N ARG A 156 -3.18 -25.49 -9.51
CA ARG A 156 -3.03 -26.60 -8.57
C ARG A 156 -2.53 -26.08 -7.21
N ARG A 157 -3.13 -26.56 -6.11
CA ARG A 157 -2.67 -26.30 -4.75
C ARG A 157 -2.37 -27.65 -4.10
N GLN A 158 -1.19 -27.78 -3.49
CA GLN A 158 -0.80 -28.96 -2.74
C GLN A 158 -0.37 -28.51 -1.35
N ALA A 159 -1.03 -29.00 -0.32
CA ALA A 159 -0.57 -28.86 1.06
C ALA A 159 0.40 -30.01 1.35
N ILE A 160 1.65 -29.66 1.66
CA ILE A 160 2.68 -30.64 2.06
C ILE A 160 2.81 -30.54 3.57
N TYR A 161 2.30 -31.55 4.27
CA TYR A 161 2.46 -31.65 5.72
C TYR A 161 3.84 -32.21 6.03
N LEU A 162 4.65 -31.42 6.72
CA LEU A 162 5.97 -31.86 7.19
C LEU A 162 5.80 -32.58 8.52
N GLN A 163 6.30 -33.81 8.61
CA GLN A 163 6.41 -34.48 9.90
C GLN A 163 7.53 -33.83 10.71
N VAL A 164 7.18 -33.33 11.88
CA VAL A 164 8.12 -32.75 12.84
C VAL A 164 8.59 -33.86 13.77
N SER A 165 9.89 -33.93 14.06
CA SER A 165 10.41 -34.96 14.98
C SER A 165 9.91 -34.72 16.40
N LYS A 166 9.79 -35.78 17.20
CA LYS A 166 9.40 -35.67 18.62
C LYS A 166 10.32 -34.72 19.42
N LYS A 167 11.59 -34.61 19.02
CA LYS A 167 12.57 -33.71 19.64
C LYS A 167 12.23 -32.23 19.34
N GLU A 168 11.93 -31.91 18.09
CA GLU A 168 11.56 -30.55 17.67
C GLU A 168 10.20 -30.13 18.25
N VAL A 169 9.23 -31.05 18.35
CA VAL A 169 7.94 -30.78 19.02
C VAL A 169 8.18 -30.39 20.48
N LYS A 170 8.99 -31.16 21.21
CA LYS A 170 9.32 -30.88 22.60
C LYS A 170 10.04 -29.54 22.77
N GLU A 171 10.96 -29.20 21.86
CA GLU A 171 11.65 -27.91 21.87
C GLU A 171 10.68 -26.74 21.59
N LEU A 172 9.77 -26.90 20.63
CA LEU A 172 8.73 -25.90 20.34
C LEU A 172 7.78 -25.70 21.52
N GLU A 173 7.35 -26.77 22.18
CA GLU A 173 6.52 -26.70 23.39
C GLU A 173 7.23 -25.97 24.53
N GLN A 174 8.53 -26.23 24.75
CA GLN A 174 9.34 -25.53 25.74
C GLN A 174 9.44 -24.03 25.43
N ARG A 175 9.70 -23.67 24.16
CA ARG A 175 9.75 -22.26 23.73
C ARG A 175 8.40 -21.56 23.89
N LEU A 176 7.30 -22.25 23.54
CA LEU A 176 5.95 -21.73 23.68
C LEU A 176 5.59 -21.47 25.14
N ASN A 177 5.93 -22.41 26.03
CA ASN A 177 5.70 -22.25 27.47
C ASN A 177 6.53 -21.10 28.04
N LYS A 178 7.79 -20.95 27.63
CA LYS A 178 8.64 -19.82 28.05
C LYS A 178 8.06 -18.47 27.62
N MET A 179 7.54 -18.36 26.39
CA MET A 179 6.85 -17.14 25.91
C MET A 179 5.59 -16.84 26.73
N LYS A 180 4.78 -17.85 27.06
CA LYS A 180 3.60 -17.67 27.92
C LYS A 180 3.97 -17.18 29.31
N THR A 181 5.03 -17.71 29.91
CA THR A 181 5.50 -17.29 31.22
C THR A 181 6.06 -15.86 31.21
N MET A 182 6.77 -15.45 30.15
CA MET A 182 7.26 -14.07 30.00
C MET A 182 6.13 -13.05 29.87
N ASN A 183 5.11 -13.32 29.06
CA ASN A 183 3.95 -12.42 28.94
C ASN A 183 3.15 -12.30 30.25
N LEU A 184 3.14 -13.33 31.11
CA LEU A 184 2.48 -13.27 32.42
C LEU A 184 3.27 -12.46 33.45
N GLN A 185 4.61 -12.44 33.34
CA GLN A 185 5.48 -11.64 34.21
C GLN A 185 5.46 -10.15 33.85
N GLU A 186 5.32 -9.79 32.56
CA GLU A 186 5.17 -8.40 32.14
C GLU A 186 3.84 -7.78 32.60
N ILE A 187 2.75 -8.57 32.68
CA ILE A 187 1.45 -8.11 33.18
C ILE A 187 1.45 -7.93 34.71
N SER A 188 2.32 -8.62 35.44
CA SER A 188 2.39 -8.54 36.91
C SER A 188 3.43 -7.53 37.44
N LEU A 189 4.06 -6.76 36.55
CA LEU A 189 5.00 -5.67 36.89
C LEU A 189 4.48 -4.27 36.51
N GLU A 190 3.25 -4.16 36.00
CA GLU A 190 2.57 -2.89 35.70
C GLU A 190 1.50 -2.50 36.75
N ASP A 191 1.40 -3.23 37.88
CA ASP A 191 0.61 -2.84 39.06
C ASP A 191 1.47 -2.16 40.14
#